data_AF-A0A2V8FHM3-F1
#
_entry.id   AF-A0A2V8FHM3-F1
#
_cell.length_a   1.000
_cell.length_b   1.000
_cell.length_c   1.000
_cell.angle_alpha   90.00
_cell.angle_beta   90.00
_cell.angle_gamma   90.00
#
_symmetry.space_group_name_H-M   'P 1'
#
loop_
_entity.id
_entity.type
_entity.pdbx_description
1 polymer ?
#
loop_
_entity_poly.entity_id
_entity_poly.type
_entity_poly.pdbx_seq_one_letter_code
_entity_poly.pdbx_strand_id
1 'polypeptide(L)'
;MAYDRLAFIYRETSRLDEAIATLESASRAGATDAASLATLGGYLQEANRFDRSVAVLEAALKLNPSQIDAYEKLGVTCTRMGRFGDAERMFRQVLSFAPNSATTYNNLGSLFLSQHRDANAIDALSKAVEIDPGLANAHNGLGVAYARQGDTKRAVDEWQRALALRPDLVDARDNLERIRAQK
;
A
#
# COMPACT_ATOMS: atom_id res chain seq x y z
N MET A 1 -21.80 11.73 -2.78
CA MET A 1 -21.26 12.98 -3.38
C MET A 1 -21.02 14.11 -2.39
N ALA A 2 -22.03 14.62 -1.63
CA ALA A 2 -21.78 15.72 -0.68
C ALA A 2 -20.88 15.30 0.49
N TYR A 3 -21.12 14.11 1.06
CA TYR A 3 -20.32 13.57 2.17
C TYR A 3 -18.88 13.26 1.78
N ASP A 4 -18.64 12.66 0.61
CA ASP A 4 -17.29 12.32 0.14
C ASP A 4 -16.43 13.56 -0.07
N ARG A 5 -17.00 14.60 -0.67
CA ARG A 5 -16.30 15.88 -0.86
C ARG A 5 -15.99 16.55 0.47
N LEU A 6 -16.93 16.55 1.41
CA LEU A 6 -16.71 17.14 2.74
C LEU A 6 -15.64 16.36 3.52
N ALA A 7 -15.70 15.04 3.49
CA ALA A 7 -14.72 14.18 4.13
C ALA A 7 -13.32 14.37 3.53
N PHE A 8 -13.24 14.50 2.21
CA PHE A 8 -11.99 14.85 1.52
C PHE A 8 -11.41 16.19 2.01
N ILE A 9 -12.24 17.25 2.11
CA ILE A 9 -11.80 18.55 2.63
C ILE A 9 -11.31 18.43 4.08
N TYR A 10 -12.00 17.68 4.93
CA TYR A 10 -11.53 17.43 6.29
C TYR A 10 -10.19 16.69 6.30
N ARG A 11 -10.01 15.70 5.44
CA ARG A 11 -8.73 14.99 5.32
C ARG A 11 -7.58 15.92 4.92
N GLU A 12 -7.79 16.77 3.92
CA GLU A 12 -6.77 17.72 3.43
C GLU A 12 -6.43 18.79 4.47
N THR A 13 -7.40 19.15 5.33
CA THR A 13 -7.17 20.07 6.45
C THR A 13 -6.67 19.37 7.72
N SER A 14 -6.16 18.14 7.60
CA SER A 14 -5.63 17.31 8.71
C SER A 14 -6.65 16.98 9.82
N ARG A 15 -7.93 17.06 9.49
CA ARG A 15 -9.08 16.78 10.37
C ARG A 15 -9.61 15.37 10.12
N LEU A 16 -8.74 14.38 10.33
CA LEU A 16 -9.00 12.99 9.93
C LEU A 16 -10.20 12.37 10.66
N ASP A 17 -10.40 12.70 11.94
CA ASP A 17 -11.53 12.19 12.71
C ASP A 17 -12.88 12.74 12.19
N GLU A 18 -12.94 14.00 11.81
CA GLU A 18 -14.16 14.57 11.20
C GLU A 18 -14.42 14.00 9.80
N ALA A 19 -13.36 13.71 9.02
CA ALA A 19 -13.50 13.03 7.74
C ALA A 19 -14.14 11.64 7.93
N ILE A 20 -13.65 10.87 8.90
CA ILE A 20 -14.18 9.55 9.26
C ILE A 20 -15.64 9.67 9.73
N ALA A 21 -15.92 10.58 10.67
CA ALA A 21 -17.27 10.75 11.22
C ALA A 21 -18.30 11.16 10.15
N THR A 22 -17.87 11.94 9.16
CA THR A 22 -18.70 12.36 8.02
C THR A 22 -19.12 11.17 7.17
N LEU A 23 -18.18 10.31 6.79
CA LEU A 23 -18.46 9.12 5.99
C LEU A 23 -19.22 8.03 6.77
N GLU A 24 -18.95 7.88 8.07
CA GLU A 24 -19.73 6.98 8.93
C GLU A 24 -21.19 7.41 9.03
N SER A 25 -21.44 8.72 9.15
CA SER A 25 -22.80 9.27 9.20
C SER A 25 -23.53 9.06 7.87
N ALA A 26 -22.83 9.24 6.74
CA ALA A 26 -23.36 8.91 5.42
C ALA A 26 -23.72 7.43 5.30
N SER A 27 -22.86 6.53 5.82
CA SER A 27 -23.09 5.09 5.80
C SER A 27 -24.32 4.70 6.62
N ARG A 28 -24.47 5.26 7.83
CA ARG A 28 -25.68 5.06 8.67
C ARG A 28 -26.96 5.57 8.00
N ALA A 29 -26.87 6.62 7.18
CA ALA A 29 -27.98 7.15 6.41
C ALA A 29 -28.29 6.37 5.12
N GLY A 30 -27.56 5.28 4.83
CA GLY A 30 -27.72 4.50 3.61
C GLY A 30 -27.23 5.22 2.34
N ALA A 31 -26.44 6.28 2.50
CA ALA A 31 -26.03 7.18 1.42
C ALA A 31 -24.60 6.91 0.91
N THR A 32 -24.07 5.71 1.13
CA THR A 32 -22.72 5.31 0.70
C THR A 32 -22.78 4.19 -0.32
N ASP A 33 -21.98 4.32 -1.38
CA ASP A 33 -21.67 3.22 -2.29
C ASP A 33 -20.38 2.50 -1.84
N ALA A 34 -19.97 1.48 -2.61
CA ALA A 34 -18.74 0.76 -2.34
C ALA A 34 -17.52 1.70 -2.31
N ALA A 35 -17.46 2.73 -3.19
CA ALA A 35 -16.30 3.61 -3.29
C ALA A 35 -16.18 4.56 -2.09
N SER A 36 -17.31 5.07 -1.59
CA SER A 36 -17.37 5.81 -0.32
C SER A 36 -16.89 4.94 0.86
N LEU A 37 -17.29 3.66 0.91
CA LEU A 37 -16.83 2.74 1.94
C LEU A 37 -15.32 2.43 1.81
N ALA A 38 -14.80 2.24 0.60
CA ALA A 38 -13.36 2.08 0.38
C ALA A 38 -12.56 3.31 0.84
N THR A 39 -13.10 4.51 0.58
CA THR A 39 -12.52 5.77 1.06
C THR A 39 -12.49 5.83 2.59
N LEU A 40 -13.62 5.51 3.25
CA LEU A 40 -13.68 5.43 4.72
C LEU A 40 -12.69 4.39 5.26
N GLY A 41 -12.59 3.23 4.61
CA GLY A 41 -11.61 2.20 4.93
C GLY A 41 -10.19 2.72 4.89
N GLY A 42 -9.84 3.55 3.89
CA GLY A 42 -8.56 4.24 3.78
C GLY A 42 -8.29 5.21 4.94
N TYR A 43 -9.24 6.09 5.25
CA TYR A 43 -9.07 7.03 6.38
C TYR A 43 -8.92 6.31 7.73
N LEU A 44 -9.60 5.17 7.90
CA LEU A 44 -9.42 4.32 9.08
C LEU A 44 -8.02 3.70 9.14
N GLN A 45 -7.40 3.34 8.01
CA GLN A 45 -6.00 2.87 7.99
C GLN A 45 -5.04 3.95 8.45
N GLU A 46 -5.24 5.18 7.95
CA GLU A 46 -4.41 6.33 8.30
C GLU A 46 -4.53 6.68 9.79
N ALA A 47 -5.73 6.49 10.36
CA ALA A 47 -5.99 6.62 11.79
C ALA A 47 -5.53 5.40 12.62
N ASN A 48 -4.87 4.40 12.01
CA ASN A 48 -4.47 3.13 12.62
C ASN A 48 -5.63 2.30 13.25
N ARG A 49 -6.87 2.51 12.78
CA ARG A 49 -8.08 1.79 13.21
C ARG A 49 -8.32 0.57 12.33
N PHE A 50 -7.40 -0.40 12.35
CA PHE A 50 -7.36 -1.49 11.38
C PHE A 50 -8.57 -2.42 11.40
N ASP A 51 -9.05 -2.85 12.57
CA ASP A 51 -10.23 -3.73 12.65
C ASP A 51 -11.46 -3.08 12.01
N ARG A 52 -11.64 -1.78 12.25
CA ARG A 52 -12.73 -1.00 11.64
C ARG A 52 -12.54 -0.84 10.14
N SER A 53 -11.30 -0.62 9.69
CA SER A 53 -10.96 -0.56 8.26
C SER A 53 -11.34 -1.87 7.56
N VAL A 54 -10.97 -3.02 8.12
CA VAL A 54 -11.33 -4.34 7.58
C VAL A 54 -12.84 -4.48 7.44
N ALA A 55 -13.60 -4.21 8.51
CA ALA A 55 -15.06 -4.37 8.49
C ALA A 55 -15.74 -3.49 7.41
N VAL A 56 -15.28 -2.25 7.25
CA VAL A 56 -15.81 -1.32 6.25
C VAL A 56 -15.42 -1.74 4.82
N LEU A 57 -14.19 -2.19 4.60
CA LEU A 57 -13.72 -2.65 3.30
C LEU A 57 -14.41 -3.95 2.87
N GLU A 58 -14.66 -4.87 3.79
CA GLU A 58 -15.47 -6.06 3.52
C GLU A 58 -16.92 -5.68 3.17
N ALA A 59 -17.49 -4.66 3.83
CA ALA A 59 -18.80 -4.13 3.45
C ALA A 59 -18.78 -3.51 2.04
N ALA A 60 -17.72 -2.81 1.67
CA ALA A 60 -17.53 -2.28 0.32
C ALA A 60 -17.54 -3.40 -0.74
N LEU A 61 -16.81 -4.49 -0.47
CA LEU A 61 -16.75 -5.67 -1.35
C LEU A 61 -18.06 -6.45 -1.41
N LYS A 62 -18.90 -6.42 -0.36
CA LYS A 62 -20.27 -6.96 -0.43
C LYS A 62 -21.17 -6.16 -1.37
N LEU A 63 -21.00 -4.84 -1.43
CA LEU A 63 -21.73 -3.98 -2.35
C LEU A 63 -21.20 -4.08 -3.79
N ASN A 64 -19.88 -4.17 -3.96
CA ASN A 64 -19.23 -4.34 -5.25
C ASN A 64 -18.05 -5.33 -5.16
N PRO A 65 -18.27 -6.61 -5.53
CA PRO A 65 -17.25 -7.66 -5.44
C PRO A 65 -16.03 -7.50 -6.36
N SER A 66 -16.06 -6.57 -7.33
CA SER A 66 -14.95 -6.28 -8.24
C SER A 66 -14.26 -4.94 -7.95
N GLN A 67 -14.53 -4.33 -6.79
CA GLN A 67 -13.91 -3.06 -6.43
C GLN A 67 -12.42 -3.22 -6.07
N ILE A 68 -11.56 -2.87 -7.03
CA ILE A 68 -10.09 -2.98 -6.92
C ILE A 68 -9.54 -2.21 -5.70
N ASP A 69 -9.94 -0.96 -5.52
CA ASP A 69 -9.44 -0.10 -4.43
C ASP A 69 -9.73 -0.69 -3.04
N ALA A 70 -10.89 -1.33 -2.86
CA ALA A 70 -11.22 -2.00 -1.60
C ALA A 70 -10.33 -3.22 -1.34
N TYR A 71 -10.04 -4.04 -2.36
CA TYR A 71 -9.09 -5.15 -2.21
C TYR A 71 -7.67 -4.66 -1.93
N GLU A 72 -7.19 -3.62 -2.62
CA GLU A 72 -5.85 -3.07 -2.37
C GLU A 72 -5.72 -2.56 -0.94
N LYS A 73 -6.68 -1.74 -0.48
CA LYS A 73 -6.70 -1.26 0.90
C LYS A 73 -6.80 -2.42 1.88
N LEU A 74 -7.66 -3.41 1.64
CA LEU A 74 -7.81 -4.55 2.54
C LEU A 74 -6.50 -5.36 2.64
N GLY A 75 -5.80 -5.54 1.52
CA GLY A 75 -4.48 -6.17 1.49
C GLY A 75 -3.43 -5.40 2.32
N VAL A 76 -3.40 -4.07 2.19
CA VAL A 76 -2.52 -3.21 2.99
C VAL A 76 -2.89 -3.29 4.48
N THR A 77 -4.18 -3.22 4.84
CA THR A 77 -4.63 -3.35 6.24
C THR A 77 -4.20 -4.70 6.83
N CYS A 78 -4.46 -5.80 6.12
CA CYS A 78 -4.07 -7.13 6.57
C CYS A 78 -2.54 -7.26 6.72
N THR A 79 -1.75 -6.64 5.84
CA THR A 79 -0.29 -6.60 5.97
C THR A 79 0.12 -5.91 7.27
N ARG A 80 -0.46 -4.74 7.58
CA ARG A 80 -0.15 -3.99 8.82
C ARG A 80 -0.59 -4.73 10.09
N MET A 81 -1.62 -5.57 9.99
CA MET A 81 -2.09 -6.44 11.08
C MET A 81 -1.29 -7.77 11.21
N GLY A 82 -0.33 -8.03 10.33
CA GLY A 82 0.40 -9.32 10.30
C GLY A 82 -0.42 -10.50 9.74
N ARG A 83 -1.62 -10.23 9.19
CA ARG A 83 -2.48 -11.23 8.52
C ARG A 83 -2.00 -11.47 7.10
N PHE A 84 -0.79 -12.01 6.96
CA PHE A 84 -0.09 -12.08 5.69
C PHE A 84 -0.77 -12.95 4.64
N GLY A 85 -1.38 -14.08 5.02
CA GLY A 85 -2.12 -14.94 4.09
C GLY A 85 -3.36 -14.25 3.50
N ASP A 86 -4.07 -13.47 4.31
CA ASP A 86 -5.20 -12.66 3.83
C ASP A 86 -4.71 -11.55 2.90
N ALA A 87 -3.63 -10.86 3.26
CA ALA A 87 -3.05 -9.80 2.44
C ALA A 87 -2.66 -10.30 1.04
N GLU A 88 -1.95 -11.43 0.97
CA GLU A 88 -1.53 -12.03 -0.30
C GLU A 88 -2.76 -12.39 -1.16
N ARG A 89 -3.81 -12.97 -0.56
CA ARG A 89 -5.06 -13.29 -1.24
C ARG A 89 -5.72 -12.03 -1.83
N MET A 90 -5.78 -10.93 -1.08
CA MET A 90 -6.38 -9.68 -1.56
C MET A 90 -5.60 -9.07 -2.73
N PHE A 91 -4.27 -9.03 -2.64
CA PHE A 91 -3.46 -8.50 -3.75
C PHE A 91 -3.53 -9.39 -5.00
N ARG A 92 -3.54 -10.72 -4.84
CA ARG A 92 -3.75 -11.64 -5.97
C ARG A 92 -5.12 -11.48 -6.61
N GLN A 93 -6.14 -11.17 -5.81
CA GLN A 93 -7.48 -10.86 -6.34
C GLN A 93 -7.44 -9.60 -7.21
N VAL A 94 -6.72 -8.55 -6.80
CA VAL A 94 -6.51 -7.36 -7.63
C VAL A 94 -5.80 -7.72 -8.93
N LEU A 95 -4.74 -8.52 -8.88
CA LEU A 95 -4.01 -8.96 -10.09
C LEU A 95 -4.86 -9.83 -11.03
N SER A 96 -5.91 -10.49 -10.53
CA SER A 96 -6.86 -11.21 -11.40
C SER A 96 -7.72 -10.25 -12.24
N PHE A 97 -7.97 -9.04 -11.76
CA PHE A 97 -8.71 -7.98 -12.47
C PHE A 97 -7.78 -7.06 -13.26
N ALA A 98 -6.60 -6.76 -12.72
CA ALA A 98 -5.60 -5.85 -13.28
C ALA A 98 -4.21 -6.51 -13.26
N PRO A 99 -3.90 -7.41 -14.23
CA PRO A 99 -2.66 -8.19 -14.23
C PRO A 99 -1.37 -7.38 -14.33
N ASN A 100 -1.46 -6.14 -14.82
CA ASN A 100 -0.35 -5.22 -15.02
C ASN A 100 -0.39 -4.05 -14.02
N SER A 101 -0.83 -4.27 -12.78
CA SER A 101 -0.82 -3.23 -11.75
C SER A 101 0.54 -3.16 -11.04
N ALA A 102 1.37 -2.17 -11.40
CA ALA A 102 2.67 -1.93 -10.76
C ALA A 102 2.53 -1.72 -9.24
N THR A 103 1.53 -0.93 -8.82
CA THR A 103 1.22 -0.66 -7.41
C THR A 103 0.93 -1.94 -6.64
N THR A 104 0.13 -2.84 -7.21
CA THR A 104 -0.22 -4.11 -6.54
C THR A 104 1.00 -5.03 -6.43
N TYR A 105 1.85 -5.11 -7.45
CA TYR A 105 3.11 -5.85 -7.37
C TYR A 105 4.08 -5.25 -6.34
N ASN A 106 4.15 -3.92 -6.22
CA ASN A 106 4.92 -3.25 -5.18
C ASN A 106 4.39 -3.60 -3.77
N ASN A 107 3.07 -3.67 -3.60
CA ASN A 107 2.45 -4.06 -2.34
C ASN A 107 2.71 -5.53 -1.98
N LEU A 108 2.65 -6.45 -2.96
CA LEU A 108 3.08 -7.85 -2.78
C LEU A 108 4.56 -7.94 -2.40
N GLY A 109 5.42 -7.16 -3.06
CA GLY A 109 6.83 -7.06 -2.73
C GLY A 109 7.07 -6.64 -1.29
N SER A 110 6.39 -5.59 -0.85
CA SER A 110 6.45 -5.08 0.53
C SER A 110 5.92 -6.10 1.55
N LEU A 111 4.87 -6.83 1.19
CA LEU A 111 4.33 -7.94 1.98
C LEU A 111 5.37 -9.07 2.14
N PHE A 112 6.07 -9.45 1.06
CA PHE A 112 7.10 -10.49 1.12
C PHE A 112 8.34 -10.03 1.90
N LEU A 113 8.74 -8.76 1.80
CA LEU A 113 9.77 -8.18 2.67
C LEU A 113 9.40 -8.27 4.15
N SER A 114 8.13 -8.03 4.48
CA SER A 114 7.62 -8.14 5.86
C SER A 114 7.62 -9.59 6.38
N GLN A 115 7.60 -10.57 5.47
CA GLN A 115 7.71 -12.01 5.77
C GLN A 115 9.15 -12.54 5.69
N HIS A 116 10.15 -11.69 5.44
CA HIS A 116 11.54 -12.12 5.14
C HIS A 116 11.66 -13.09 3.95
N ARG A 117 10.72 -13.03 3.00
CA ARG A 117 10.72 -13.83 1.77
C ARG A 117 11.37 -13.04 0.64
N ASP A 118 12.65 -12.75 0.79
CA ASP A 118 13.34 -11.76 -0.05
C ASP A 118 13.37 -12.15 -1.54
N ALA A 119 13.44 -13.44 -1.89
CA ALA A 119 13.37 -13.88 -3.29
C ALA A 119 12.01 -13.55 -3.93
N ASN A 120 10.90 -13.84 -3.23
CA ASN A 120 9.56 -13.49 -3.72
C ASN A 120 9.37 -11.97 -3.78
N ALA A 121 9.98 -11.23 -2.85
CA ALA A 121 9.97 -9.77 -2.90
C ALA A 121 10.67 -9.25 -4.16
N ILE A 122 11.85 -9.78 -4.50
CA ILE A 122 12.58 -9.41 -5.72
C ILE A 122 11.73 -9.66 -6.96
N ASP A 123 11.11 -10.84 -7.09
CA ASP A 123 10.27 -11.16 -8.25
C ASP A 123 9.11 -10.17 -8.41
N ALA A 124 8.38 -9.91 -7.31
CA ALA A 124 7.23 -9.00 -7.33
C ALA A 124 7.65 -7.55 -7.61
N LEU A 125 8.70 -7.06 -6.94
CA LEU A 125 9.15 -5.68 -7.11
C LEU A 125 9.82 -5.45 -8.47
N SER A 126 10.50 -6.47 -9.01
CA SER A 126 11.04 -6.41 -10.37
C SER A 126 9.92 -6.29 -11.39
N LYS A 127 8.80 -7.03 -11.20
CA LYS A 127 7.62 -6.88 -12.05
C LYS A 127 6.99 -5.49 -11.92
N ALA A 128 6.96 -4.93 -10.72
CA ALA A 128 6.48 -3.56 -10.50
C ALA A 128 7.32 -2.54 -11.28
N VAL A 129 8.65 -2.63 -11.23
CA VAL A 129 9.58 -1.75 -11.96
C VAL A 129 9.55 -1.99 -13.47
N GLU A 130 9.31 -3.22 -13.92
CA GLU A 130 9.12 -3.53 -15.35
C GLU A 130 7.88 -2.82 -15.92
N ILE A 131 6.78 -2.80 -15.15
CA ILE A 131 5.53 -2.16 -15.54
C ILE A 131 5.62 -0.64 -15.41
N ASP A 132 6.16 -0.15 -14.29
CA ASP A 132 6.37 1.27 -14.02
C ASP A 132 7.79 1.53 -13.48
N PRO A 133 8.73 1.87 -14.37
CA PRO A 133 10.10 2.23 -13.99
C PRO A 133 10.20 3.49 -13.11
N GLY A 134 9.13 4.29 -13.01
CA GLY A 134 9.07 5.50 -12.19
C GLY A 134 8.71 5.21 -10.72
N LEU A 135 8.40 3.97 -10.36
CA LEU A 135 7.90 3.62 -9.04
C LEU A 135 9.03 3.55 -8.00
N ALA A 136 9.40 4.72 -7.45
CA ALA A 136 10.50 4.86 -6.50
C ALA A 136 10.40 3.94 -5.26
N ASN A 137 9.19 3.64 -4.79
CA ASN A 137 8.96 2.68 -3.69
C ASN A 137 9.42 1.26 -4.06
N ALA A 138 9.20 0.84 -5.30
CA ALA A 138 9.57 -0.50 -5.75
C ALA A 138 11.10 -0.64 -5.84
N HIS A 139 11.78 0.39 -6.34
CA HIS A 139 13.25 0.49 -6.30
C HIS A 139 13.79 0.45 -4.86
N ASN A 140 13.18 1.20 -3.94
CA ASN A 140 13.57 1.13 -2.53
C ASN A 140 13.42 -0.29 -1.95
N GLY A 141 12.29 -0.94 -2.22
CA GLY A 141 12.04 -2.32 -1.81
C GLY A 141 13.06 -3.31 -2.41
N LEU A 142 13.40 -3.17 -3.69
CA LEU A 142 14.44 -4.01 -4.33
C LEU A 142 15.78 -3.82 -3.63
N GLY A 143 16.14 -2.58 -3.30
CA GLY A 143 17.35 -2.29 -2.56
C GLY A 143 17.40 -3.03 -1.22
N VAL A 144 16.30 -3.00 -0.46
CA VAL A 144 16.17 -3.75 0.81
C VAL A 144 16.30 -5.26 0.59
N ALA A 145 15.62 -5.82 -0.42
CA ALA A 145 15.66 -7.25 -0.70
C ALA A 145 17.07 -7.73 -1.10
N TYR A 146 17.74 -6.99 -1.99
CA TYR A 146 19.11 -7.31 -2.42
C TYR A 146 20.11 -7.21 -1.27
N ALA A 147 19.99 -6.18 -0.42
CA ALA A 147 20.87 -6.03 0.74
C ALA A 147 20.73 -7.20 1.71
N ARG A 148 19.50 -7.70 1.95
CA ARG A 148 19.27 -8.88 2.81
C ARG A 148 19.85 -10.16 2.23
N GLN A 149 19.93 -10.27 0.92
CA GLN A 149 20.63 -11.37 0.24
C GLN A 149 22.15 -11.18 0.16
N GLY A 150 22.70 -10.07 0.68
CA GLY A 150 24.12 -9.77 0.65
C GLY A 150 24.60 -9.16 -0.67
N ASP A 151 23.71 -8.87 -1.63
CA ASP A 151 24.06 -8.19 -2.87
C ASP A 151 24.06 -6.66 -2.68
N THR A 152 25.08 -6.20 -1.97
CA THR A 152 25.27 -4.78 -1.65
C THR A 152 25.38 -3.91 -2.90
N LYS A 153 25.90 -4.45 -4.02
CA LYS A 153 26.05 -3.66 -5.25
C LYS A 153 24.70 -3.32 -5.84
N ARG A 154 23.85 -4.34 -6.09
CA ARG A 154 22.48 -4.10 -6.60
C ARG A 154 21.65 -3.30 -5.61
N ALA A 155 21.84 -3.50 -4.31
CA ALA A 155 21.13 -2.72 -3.31
C ALA A 155 21.39 -1.21 -3.44
N VAL A 156 22.66 -0.82 -3.56
CA VAL A 156 23.07 0.57 -3.74
C VAL A 156 22.50 1.15 -5.04
N ASP A 157 22.59 0.42 -6.15
CA ASP A 157 22.10 0.88 -7.45
C ASP A 157 20.59 1.17 -7.39
N GLU A 158 19.80 0.29 -6.77
CA GLU A 158 18.35 0.48 -6.65
C GLU A 158 17.96 1.60 -5.69
N TRP A 159 18.65 1.77 -4.54
CA TRP A 159 18.40 2.92 -3.66
C TRP A 159 18.77 4.25 -4.32
N GLN A 160 19.84 4.29 -5.13
CA GLN A 160 20.19 5.49 -5.90
C GLN A 160 19.12 5.82 -6.93
N ARG A 161 18.55 4.83 -7.63
CA ARG A 161 17.40 5.03 -8.54
C ARG A 161 16.18 5.54 -7.79
N ALA A 162 15.87 4.95 -6.63
CA ALA A 162 14.76 5.40 -5.80
C ALA A 162 14.89 6.88 -5.42
N LEU A 163 16.09 7.31 -5.01
CA LEU A 163 16.38 8.71 -4.66
C LEU A 163 16.44 9.65 -5.88
N ALA A 164 16.85 9.16 -7.05
CA ALA A 164 16.80 9.94 -8.29
C ALA A 164 15.36 10.24 -8.71
N LEU A 165 14.46 9.26 -8.54
CA LEU A 165 13.02 9.40 -8.81
C LEU A 165 12.32 10.23 -7.74
N ARG A 166 12.70 10.05 -6.46
CA ARG A 166 12.11 10.75 -5.33
C ARG A 166 13.18 11.08 -4.27
N PRO A 167 13.76 12.28 -4.32
CA PRO A 167 14.88 12.68 -3.45
C PRO A 167 14.57 12.74 -1.94
N ASP A 168 13.30 12.88 -1.57
CA ASP A 168 12.82 12.95 -0.18
C ASP A 168 12.52 11.56 0.45
N LEU A 169 12.88 10.47 -0.22
CA LEU A 169 12.80 9.11 0.32
C LEU A 169 13.81 8.87 1.45
N VAL A 170 13.40 9.21 2.68
CA VAL A 170 14.21 9.02 3.89
C VAL A 170 14.68 7.56 4.02
N ASP A 171 13.79 6.57 3.87
CA ASP A 171 14.15 5.16 3.99
C ASP A 171 15.27 4.73 3.02
N ALA A 172 15.24 5.21 1.77
CA ALA A 172 16.25 4.86 0.78
C ALA A 172 17.59 5.52 1.10
N ARG A 173 17.56 6.78 1.56
CA ARG A 173 18.76 7.51 2.00
C ARG A 173 19.40 6.83 3.21
N ASP A 174 18.61 6.54 4.24
CA ASP A 174 19.09 5.94 5.48
C ASP A 174 19.67 4.54 5.22
N ASN A 175 19.03 3.75 4.35
CA ASN A 175 19.56 2.45 3.92
C ASN A 175 20.91 2.58 3.19
N LEU A 176 21.04 3.56 2.30
CA LEU A 176 22.25 3.81 1.54
C LEU A 176 23.40 4.29 2.44
N GLU A 177 23.11 5.15 3.42
CA GLU A 177 24.08 5.59 4.43
C GLU A 177 24.56 4.41 5.28
N ARG A 178 23.61 3.62 5.81
CA ARG A 178 23.91 2.46 6.64
C ARG A 178 24.79 1.44 5.91
N ILE A 179 24.50 1.13 4.65
CA ILE A 179 25.28 0.12 3.91
C ILE A 179 26.67 0.62 3.52
N ARG A 180 26.84 1.94 3.31
CA ARG A 180 28.15 2.54 3.02
C ARG A 180 29.04 2.61 4.25
N ALA A 181 28.46 2.79 5.44
CA ALA A 181 29.18 2.79 6.71
C ALA A 181 29.68 1.40 7.15
N GLN A 182 29.22 0.32 6.51
CA GLN A 182 29.64 -1.06 6.79
C GLN A 182 30.84 -1.52 5.94
N LYS A 183 31.38 -0.65 5.07
CA LYS A 183 32.59 -0.88 4.29
C LYS A 183 33.81 -0.28 4.98
#